data_AF-A0A2U3KGV1-F1
#
_entry.id   AF-A0A2U3KGV1-F1
#
_cell.length_a   1.000
_cell.length_b   1.000
_cell.length_c   1.000
_cell.angle_alpha   90.00
_cell.angle_beta   90.00
_cell.angle_gamma   90.00
#
_symmetry.space_group_name_H-M   'P 1'
#
loop_
_entity.id
_entity.type
_entity.pdbx_description
1 polymer ?
#
loop_
_entity_poly.entity_id
_entity_poly.type
_entity_poly.pdbx_seq_one_letter_code
_entity_poly.pdbx_strand_id
1 'polypeptide(L)'
;MSGLDWSLLNSLSDDGKLVAYSETGEGSGPESLSFLRDTSGTPAVSLGAGGYPSLSLDGQWVVSFKNSAISVSPVGPGEAKRIAFPGFNVARAGLLPDGKTLWFNGNEPNHGFRYYTTDLDGAKPRPISPEGVRTSRGLLLNGKYLAGASGGKIRLYPIAGGEPEILKGATEEDRIAGWSTDEQSLFVYFRNDMPAKVYRLDRKTGQREPMMELAPADRAGVTFGFSGIMITSDRSSYAYSIRQELSELHWADGLK
;
A
#
# COMPACT_ATOMS: atom_id res chain seq x y z
N MET A 1 15.70 -10.19 2.39
CA MET A 1 14.79 -11.08 3.14
C MET A 1 13.84 -11.69 2.13
N SER A 2 13.81 -13.01 1.97
CA SER A 2 12.86 -13.69 1.10
C SER A 2 11.61 -14.08 1.90
N GLY A 3 10.44 -13.67 1.42
CA GLY A 3 9.19 -14.39 1.67
C GLY A 3 8.95 -15.37 0.51
N LEU A 4 7.84 -16.09 0.53
CA LEU A 4 7.50 -17.02 -0.56
C LEU A 4 7.13 -16.26 -1.85
N ASP A 5 6.99 -17.01 -2.96
CA ASP A 5 7.07 -16.58 -4.36
C ASP A 5 6.59 -15.16 -4.72
N TRP A 6 5.44 -14.66 -4.22
CA TRP A 6 5.04 -13.24 -4.39
C TRP A 6 4.70 -12.51 -3.08
N SER A 7 5.71 -12.03 -2.36
CA SER A 7 5.51 -11.06 -1.27
C SER A 7 5.35 -9.62 -1.80
N LEU A 8 4.20 -9.00 -1.53
CA LEU A 8 3.90 -7.61 -1.90
C LEU A 8 3.96 -6.70 -0.67
N LEU A 9 4.93 -5.78 -0.62
CA LEU A 9 5.01 -4.76 0.42
C LEU A 9 3.76 -3.87 0.40
N ASN A 10 3.04 -3.76 1.52
CA ASN A 10 1.80 -3.01 1.61
C ASN A 10 1.79 -1.91 2.68
N SER A 11 2.56 -2.06 3.74
CA SER A 11 2.73 -1.03 4.77
C SER A 11 4.07 -1.14 5.49
N LEU A 12 4.59 0.00 5.95
CA LEU A 12 5.72 0.15 6.86
C LEU A 12 5.28 1.06 8.01
N SER A 13 5.55 0.71 9.26
CA SER A 13 5.30 1.61 10.40
C SER A 13 6.21 2.83 10.35
N ASP A 14 5.78 3.95 10.93
CA ASP A 14 6.56 5.20 10.88
C ASP A 14 7.92 5.09 11.61
N ASP A 15 8.00 4.22 12.62
CA ASP A 15 9.26 3.88 13.31
C ASP A 15 10.12 2.84 12.57
N GLY A 16 9.67 2.35 11.41
CA GLY A 16 10.39 1.39 10.59
C GLY A 16 10.48 -0.03 11.17
N LYS A 17 9.78 -0.33 12.27
CA LYS A 17 9.89 -1.61 12.96
C LYS A 17 8.95 -2.69 12.45
N LEU A 18 7.85 -2.33 11.82
CA LEU A 18 6.83 -3.26 11.36
C LEU A 18 6.60 -3.14 9.87
N VAL A 19 6.56 -4.29 9.20
CA VAL A 19 6.18 -4.41 7.79
C VAL A 19 4.93 -5.28 7.70
N ALA A 20 3.91 -4.75 7.03
CA ALA A 20 2.74 -5.53 6.62
C ALA A 20 2.80 -5.79 5.12
N TYR A 21 2.57 -7.05 4.75
CA TYR A 21 2.65 -7.48 3.36
C TYR A 21 1.65 -8.61 3.10
N SER A 22 1.20 -8.71 1.86
CA SER A 22 0.38 -9.82 1.39
C SER A 22 1.22 -10.78 0.59
N GLU A 23 0.96 -12.07 0.75
CA GLU A 23 1.49 -13.11 -0.13
C GLU A 23 0.39 -13.69 -1.01
N THR A 24 0.80 -14.03 -2.22
CA THR A 24 0.05 -14.81 -3.21
C THR A 24 1.04 -15.77 -3.89
N GLY A 25 0.64 -16.97 -4.30
CA GLY A 25 1.55 -17.97 -4.86
C GLY A 25 1.03 -19.40 -4.70
N GLU A 26 1.66 -20.36 -5.38
CA GLU A 26 1.22 -21.77 -5.41
C GLU A 26 1.11 -22.39 -4.01
N GLY A 27 1.95 -21.97 -3.06
CA GLY A 27 1.91 -22.42 -1.66
C GLY A 27 0.81 -21.78 -0.78
N SER A 28 0.14 -20.72 -1.25
CA SER A 28 -0.89 -19.96 -0.50
C SER A 28 -2.33 -20.27 -0.93
N GLY A 29 -2.53 -21.07 -1.97
CA GLY A 29 -3.84 -21.30 -2.59
C GLY A 29 -4.35 -20.09 -3.37
N PRO A 30 -5.64 -20.06 -3.78
CA PRO A 30 -6.22 -18.95 -4.56
C PRO A 30 -6.44 -17.67 -3.73
N GLU A 31 -6.20 -17.72 -2.42
CA GLU A 31 -6.49 -16.62 -1.50
C GLU A 31 -5.22 -15.86 -1.13
N SER A 32 -5.28 -14.53 -1.17
CA SER A 32 -4.21 -13.69 -0.64
C SER A 32 -4.18 -13.78 0.89
N LEU A 33 -3.01 -14.02 1.45
CA LEU A 33 -2.77 -14.08 2.89
C LEU A 33 -2.05 -12.81 3.34
N SER A 34 -2.46 -12.25 4.48
CA SER A 34 -1.82 -11.09 5.09
C SER A 34 -0.85 -11.51 6.18
N PHE A 35 0.31 -10.86 6.24
CA PHE A 35 1.34 -11.10 7.23
C PHE A 35 1.83 -9.79 7.85
N LEU A 36 2.27 -9.89 9.10
CA LEU A 36 2.97 -8.84 9.83
C LEU A 36 4.35 -9.35 10.23
N ARG A 37 5.39 -8.52 10.08
CA ARG A 37 6.74 -8.90 10.47
C ARG A 37 7.47 -7.74 11.11
N ASP A 38 8.22 -8.05 12.16
CA ASP A 38 9.16 -7.12 12.77
C ASP A 38 10.49 -7.08 11.97
N THR A 39 11.04 -5.89 11.78
CA THR A 39 12.25 -5.68 10.95
C THR A 39 13.54 -6.11 11.63
N SER A 40 13.52 -6.45 12.93
CA SER A 40 14.63 -7.08 13.64
C SER A 40 14.94 -8.51 13.19
N GLY A 41 14.08 -9.11 12.35
CA GLY A 41 14.30 -10.43 11.75
C GLY A 41 13.53 -11.57 12.39
N THR A 42 12.63 -11.28 13.33
CA THR A 42 11.73 -12.32 13.89
C THR A 42 10.82 -12.93 12.80
N PRO A 43 10.31 -14.16 13.03
CA PRO A 43 9.36 -14.79 12.10
C PRO A 43 8.11 -13.93 11.90
N ALA A 44 7.58 -13.95 10.67
CA ALA A 44 6.33 -13.27 10.36
C ALA A 44 5.14 -13.94 11.05
N VAL A 45 4.18 -13.12 11.48
CA VAL A 45 2.91 -13.54 12.06
C VAL A 45 1.85 -13.52 10.96
N SER A 46 1.12 -14.62 10.78
CA SER A 46 -0.03 -14.68 9.88
C SER A 46 -1.21 -13.93 10.48
N LEU A 47 -1.80 -13.03 9.71
CA LEU A 47 -3.04 -12.31 10.03
C LEU A 47 -4.28 -12.98 9.41
N GLY A 48 -4.08 -14.09 8.69
CA GLY A 48 -5.12 -14.82 7.98
C GLY A 48 -5.41 -14.27 6.57
N ALA A 49 -6.53 -14.71 6.01
CA ALA A 49 -6.94 -14.36 4.65
C ALA A 49 -7.31 -12.88 4.52
N GLY A 50 -6.72 -12.22 3.54
CA GLY A 50 -6.95 -10.81 3.22
C GLY A 50 -5.82 -10.24 2.38
N GLY A 51 -6.16 -9.31 1.49
CA GLY A 51 -5.20 -8.62 0.64
C GLY A 51 -4.83 -7.23 1.17
N TYR A 52 -3.67 -6.74 0.73
CA TYR A 52 -3.19 -5.37 0.95
C TYR A 52 -3.29 -4.86 2.40
N PRO A 53 -2.71 -5.56 3.39
CA PRO A 53 -2.74 -5.12 4.78
C PRO A 53 -2.11 -3.72 4.95
N SER A 54 -2.80 -2.85 5.68
CA SER A 54 -2.38 -1.50 6.03
C SER A 54 -2.19 -1.37 7.53
N LEU A 55 -1.05 -0.86 7.98
CA LEU A 55 -0.86 -0.48 9.38
C LEU A 55 -1.61 0.82 9.69
N SER A 56 -2.16 0.94 10.90
CA SER A 56 -2.60 2.23 11.45
C SER A 56 -1.38 3.10 11.78
N LEU A 57 -1.56 4.42 11.86
CA LEU A 57 -0.44 5.35 12.12
C LEU A 57 0.21 5.14 13.49
N ASP A 58 -0.56 4.72 14.49
CA ASP A 58 -0.07 4.38 15.81
C ASP A 58 0.61 3.00 15.87
N GLY A 59 0.62 2.24 14.76
CA GLY A 59 1.20 0.91 14.67
C GLY A 59 0.46 -0.16 15.48
N GLN A 60 -0.74 0.12 16.00
CA GLN A 60 -1.47 -0.80 16.88
C GLN A 60 -2.44 -1.72 16.13
N TRP A 61 -2.77 -1.41 14.88
CA TRP A 61 -3.77 -2.14 14.12
C TRP A 61 -3.28 -2.45 12.71
N VAL A 62 -3.71 -3.59 12.19
CA VAL A 62 -3.61 -3.94 10.77
C VAL A 62 -5.00 -4.08 10.20
N VAL A 63 -5.26 -3.37 9.11
CA VAL A 63 -6.50 -3.46 8.36
C VAL A 63 -6.25 -4.20 7.06
N SER A 64 -7.03 -5.23 6.80
CA SER A 64 -7.02 -5.97 5.53
C SER A 64 -8.45 -6.13 5.00
N PHE A 65 -8.59 -6.58 3.76
CA PHE A 65 -9.91 -6.88 3.21
C PHE A 65 -9.93 -8.21 2.47
N LYS A 66 -11.10 -8.84 2.45
CA LYS A 66 -11.42 -10.01 1.64
C LYS A 66 -12.81 -9.83 1.05
N ASN A 67 -12.90 -9.80 -0.29
CA ASN A 67 -14.12 -9.49 -1.01
C ASN A 67 -14.69 -8.14 -0.54
N SER A 68 -15.90 -8.14 0.01
CA SER A 68 -16.60 -6.97 0.53
C SER A 68 -16.48 -6.80 2.05
N ALA A 69 -15.59 -7.55 2.71
CA ALA A 69 -15.40 -7.50 4.16
C ALA A 69 -14.03 -6.91 4.51
N ILE A 70 -14.01 -6.03 5.51
CA ILE A 70 -12.81 -5.43 6.06
C ILE A 70 -12.57 -6.04 7.44
N SER A 71 -11.33 -6.47 7.69
CA SER A 71 -10.87 -6.99 8.98
C SER A 71 -9.95 -5.98 9.63
N VAL A 72 -10.13 -5.72 10.91
CA VAL A 72 -9.29 -4.87 11.75
C VAL A 72 -8.70 -5.73 12.86
N SER A 73 -7.42 -6.04 12.75
CA SER A 73 -6.70 -6.93 13.65
C SER A 73 -5.74 -6.13 14.53
N PRO A 74 -5.67 -6.38 15.84
CA PRO A 74 -4.64 -5.76 16.68
C PRO A 74 -3.25 -6.27 16.31
N VAL A 75 -2.24 -5.43 16.48
CA VAL A 75 -0.84 -5.85 16.47
C VAL A 75 -0.53 -6.49 17.83
N GLY A 76 -0.46 -7.82 17.84
CA GLY A 76 -0.29 -8.62 19.04
C GLY A 76 -1.53 -9.44 19.40
N PRO A 77 -1.72 -9.82 20.66
CA PRO A 77 -2.87 -10.62 21.08
C PRO A 77 -4.19 -9.88 20.92
N GLY A 78 -5.20 -10.57 20.39
CA GLY A 78 -6.59 -10.10 20.35
C GLY A 78 -7.33 -10.62 19.13
N GLU A 79 -8.65 -10.46 19.15
CA GLU A 79 -9.52 -10.92 18.05
C GLU A 79 -9.66 -9.83 16.99
N ALA A 80 -9.69 -10.25 15.72
CA ALA A 80 -9.94 -9.36 14.60
C ALA A 80 -11.43 -8.98 14.54
N LYS A 81 -11.73 -7.68 14.44
CA LYS A 81 -13.09 -7.20 14.16
C LYS A 81 -13.34 -7.28 12.65
N ARG A 82 -14.34 -8.04 12.23
CA ARG A 82 -14.73 -8.17 10.82
C ARG A 82 -16.02 -7.41 10.53
N ILE A 83 -16.00 -6.55 9.52
CA ILE A 83 -17.12 -5.70 9.14
C ILE A 83 -17.43 -5.96 7.66
N ALA A 84 -18.68 -6.30 7.35
CA ALA A 84 -19.12 -6.61 6.00
C ALA A 84 -19.81 -5.42 5.35
N PHE A 85 -19.47 -5.15 4.08
CA PHE A 85 -20.09 -4.13 3.25
C PHE A 85 -20.73 -4.77 1.99
N PRO A 86 -21.85 -5.51 2.12
CA PRO A 86 -22.49 -6.14 0.98
C PRO A 86 -22.78 -5.13 -0.13
N GLY A 87 -22.57 -5.54 -1.39
CA GLY A 87 -22.72 -4.65 -2.54
C GLY A 87 -21.52 -3.73 -2.80
N PHE A 88 -20.44 -3.84 -2.03
CA PHE A 88 -19.18 -3.17 -2.35
C PHE A 88 -18.13 -4.15 -2.85
N ASN A 89 -17.38 -3.73 -3.86
CA ASN A 89 -16.09 -4.30 -4.21
C ASN A 89 -15.00 -3.45 -3.55
N VAL A 90 -14.34 -3.97 -2.52
CA VAL A 90 -13.26 -3.28 -1.80
C VAL A 90 -11.93 -3.58 -2.49
N ALA A 91 -11.10 -2.55 -2.68
CA ALA A 91 -9.78 -2.68 -3.29
C ALA A 91 -8.62 -2.32 -2.35
N ARG A 92 -8.87 -1.46 -1.35
CA ARG A 92 -7.96 -1.12 -0.25
C ARG A 92 -8.74 -0.60 0.95
N ALA A 93 -8.21 -0.77 2.16
CA ALA A 93 -8.79 -0.24 3.37
C ALA A 93 -7.71 0.16 4.39
N GLY A 94 -8.08 0.98 5.36
CA GLY A 94 -7.23 1.34 6.49
C GLY A 94 -8.03 2.04 7.60
N LEU A 95 -7.34 2.31 8.70
CA LEU A 95 -7.90 3.00 9.87
C LEU A 95 -7.38 4.43 9.93
N LEU A 96 -8.27 5.39 10.18
CA LEU A 96 -7.89 6.78 10.42
C LEU A 96 -7.20 6.96 11.78
N PRO A 97 -6.50 8.09 12.00
CA PRO A 97 -5.75 8.33 13.25
C PRO A 97 -6.63 8.42 14.51
N ASP A 98 -7.96 8.57 14.35
CA ASP A 98 -8.91 8.55 15.45
C ASP A 98 -9.15 7.16 16.04
N GLY A 99 -8.65 6.11 15.39
CA GLY A 99 -8.80 4.71 15.80
C GLY A 99 -10.22 4.16 15.68
N LYS A 100 -11.16 4.91 15.09
CA LYS A 100 -12.60 4.60 15.09
C LYS A 100 -13.26 4.69 13.73
N THR A 101 -12.60 5.36 12.78
CA THR A 101 -13.10 5.55 11.44
C THR A 101 -12.27 4.75 10.44
N LEU A 102 -12.92 3.89 9.67
CA LEU A 102 -12.34 3.23 8.53
C LEU A 102 -12.41 4.13 7.30
N TRP A 103 -11.37 4.06 6.48
CA TRP A 103 -11.45 4.46 5.08
C TRP A 103 -11.28 3.24 4.19
N PHE A 104 -11.90 3.27 3.01
CA PHE A 104 -11.63 2.27 1.98
C PHE A 104 -11.78 2.86 0.58
N ASN A 105 -11.03 2.31 -0.38
CA ASN A 105 -11.27 2.51 -1.80
C ASN A 105 -12.06 1.32 -2.34
N GLY A 106 -13.16 1.59 -3.02
CA GLY A 106 -14.03 0.55 -3.54
C GLY A 106 -15.10 1.13 -4.47
N ASN A 107 -15.98 0.26 -4.95
CA ASN A 107 -17.11 0.67 -5.78
C ASN A 107 -18.34 -0.20 -5.54
N GLU A 108 -19.51 0.36 -5.78
CA GLU A 108 -20.77 -0.37 -5.93
C GLU A 108 -20.87 -0.92 -7.37
N PRO A 109 -21.73 -1.93 -7.62
CA PRO A 109 -22.02 -2.40 -8.98
C PRO A 109 -22.36 -1.24 -9.92
N ASN A 110 -21.76 -1.26 -11.12
CA ASN A 110 -21.94 -0.25 -12.16
C ASN A 110 -21.45 1.18 -11.83
N HIS A 111 -20.70 1.34 -10.75
CA HIS A 111 -20.02 2.59 -10.40
C HIS A 111 -18.50 2.42 -10.45
N GLY A 112 -17.78 3.51 -10.74
CA GLY A 112 -16.34 3.61 -10.62
C GLY A 112 -15.86 3.73 -9.17
N PHE A 113 -14.57 3.49 -8.95
CA PHE A 113 -13.95 3.55 -7.63
C PHE A 113 -14.08 4.93 -6.98
N ARG A 114 -14.33 4.94 -5.67
CA ARG A 114 -14.34 6.11 -4.79
C ARG A 114 -13.64 5.77 -3.48
N TYR A 115 -13.21 6.81 -2.78
CA TYR A 115 -12.90 6.70 -1.36
C TYR A 115 -14.16 6.88 -0.53
N TYR A 116 -14.32 6.03 0.47
CA TYR A 116 -15.41 6.07 1.44
C TYR A 116 -14.85 6.11 2.87
N THR A 117 -15.63 6.66 3.78
CA THR A 117 -15.41 6.57 5.23
C THR A 117 -16.62 5.93 5.92
N THR A 118 -16.38 5.18 6.99
CA THR A 118 -17.40 4.56 7.84
C THR A 118 -16.84 4.35 9.24
N ASP A 119 -17.70 4.11 10.24
CA ASP A 119 -17.25 3.66 11.55
C ASP A 119 -16.89 2.16 11.56
N LEU A 120 -16.40 1.70 12.70
CA LEU A 120 -16.11 0.29 12.96
C LEU A 120 -17.35 -0.57 13.19
N ASP A 121 -18.54 0.01 13.30
CA ASP A 121 -19.79 -0.72 13.52
C ASP A 121 -20.56 -0.99 12.21
N GLY A 122 -19.99 -0.54 11.08
CA GLY A 122 -20.52 -0.80 9.75
C GLY A 122 -21.64 0.16 9.37
N ALA A 123 -21.61 1.40 9.84
CA ALA A 123 -22.48 2.45 9.33
C ALA A 123 -22.41 2.55 7.80
N LYS A 124 -23.44 3.14 7.20
CA LYS A 124 -23.49 3.29 5.74
C LYS A 124 -22.26 4.06 5.25
N PRO A 125 -21.44 3.50 4.33
CA PRO A 125 -20.26 4.19 3.82
C PRO A 125 -20.59 5.52 3.18
N ARG A 126 -19.87 6.57 3.58
CA ARG A 126 -20.02 7.93 3.04
C ARG A 126 -18.88 8.20 2.05
N PRO A 127 -19.18 8.57 0.79
CA PRO A 127 -18.13 8.91 -0.17
C PRO A 127 -17.43 10.22 0.23
N ILE A 128 -16.11 10.25 0.05
CA ILE A 128 -15.26 11.43 0.28
C ILE A 128 -14.46 11.84 -0.97
N SER A 129 -14.70 11.17 -2.10
CA SER A 129 -14.15 11.54 -3.40
C SER A 129 -15.21 11.44 -4.50
N PRO A 130 -14.99 12.09 -5.66
CA PRO A 130 -15.72 11.79 -6.89
C PRO A 130 -15.52 10.35 -7.34
N GLU A 131 -16.31 9.94 -8.33
CA GLU A 131 -16.19 8.66 -9.03
C GLU A 131 -14.96 8.60 -9.95
N GLY A 132 -14.41 7.39 -10.13
CA GLY A 132 -13.28 7.15 -11.03
C GLY A 132 -11.91 7.41 -10.38
N VAL A 133 -11.83 7.37 -9.05
CA VAL A 133 -10.59 7.57 -8.30
C VAL A 133 -9.92 6.22 -8.04
N ARG A 134 -8.85 5.95 -8.78
CA ARG A 134 -8.01 4.77 -8.58
C ARG A 134 -7.03 5.03 -7.44
N THR A 135 -6.98 4.14 -6.46
CA THR A 135 -6.04 4.27 -5.35
C THR A 135 -4.57 4.23 -5.81
N SER A 136 -3.76 5.17 -5.33
CA SER A 136 -2.30 5.17 -5.56
C SER A 136 -1.49 4.82 -4.30
N ARG A 137 -2.02 5.11 -3.10
CA ARG A 137 -1.51 4.70 -1.77
C ARG A 137 -2.63 4.84 -0.71
N GLY A 138 -2.37 4.37 0.52
CA GLY A 138 -3.18 4.62 1.73
C GLY A 138 -3.03 6.05 2.28
N LEU A 139 -3.14 6.20 3.61
CA LEU A 139 -3.06 7.50 4.29
C LEU A 139 -1.74 8.22 4.06
N LEU A 140 -1.81 9.54 3.97
CA LEU A 140 -0.66 10.43 3.82
C LEU A 140 -0.75 11.60 4.80
N LEU A 141 0.41 12.21 5.08
CA LEU A 141 0.53 13.46 5.82
C LEU A 141 -0.21 13.37 7.16
N ASN A 142 0.16 12.37 7.96
CA ASN A 142 -0.42 12.09 9.27
C ASN A 142 -1.95 11.91 9.23
N GLY A 143 -2.44 11.25 8.17
CA GLY A 143 -3.84 10.89 8.02
C GLY A 143 -4.76 12.02 7.55
N LYS A 144 -4.19 13.14 7.06
CA LYS A 144 -4.97 14.27 6.54
C LYS A 144 -5.53 14.00 5.14
N TYR A 145 -4.86 13.15 4.36
CA TYR A 145 -5.20 12.91 2.95
C TYR A 145 -5.15 11.43 2.56
N LEU A 146 -5.90 11.09 1.53
CA LEU A 146 -5.73 9.89 0.71
C LEU A 146 -5.26 10.29 -0.67
N ALA A 147 -4.29 9.58 -1.25
CA ALA A 147 -3.86 9.84 -2.63
C ALA A 147 -4.55 8.91 -3.63
N GLY A 148 -5.09 9.49 -4.70
CA GLY A 148 -5.68 8.74 -5.80
C GLY A 148 -5.39 9.37 -7.16
N ALA A 149 -5.29 8.52 -8.17
CA ALA A 149 -5.18 8.92 -9.57
C ALA A 149 -6.59 9.10 -10.17
N SER A 150 -6.78 10.20 -10.89
CA SER A 150 -8.00 10.48 -11.65
C SER A 150 -7.65 11.42 -12.81
N GLY A 151 -8.26 11.25 -13.99
CA GLY A 151 -8.07 12.15 -15.15
C GLY A 151 -6.60 12.53 -15.42
N GLY A 152 -5.68 11.56 -15.50
CA GLY A 152 -4.28 11.81 -15.85
C GLY A 152 -3.38 12.32 -14.71
N LYS A 153 -3.90 12.54 -13.50
CA LYS A 153 -3.16 13.20 -12.41
C LYS A 153 -3.36 12.52 -11.06
N ILE A 154 -2.33 12.58 -10.22
CA ILE A 154 -2.43 12.25 -8.80
C ILE A 154 -3.04 13.44 -8.05
N ARG A 155 -4.02 13.15 -7.19
CA ARG A 155 -4.66 14.10 -6.30
C ARG A 155 -4.62 13.61 -4.86
N LEU A 156 -4.59 14.56 -3.94
CA LEU A 156 -4.74 14.37 -2.50
C LEU A 156 -6.16 14.74 -2.10
N TYR A 157 -6.93 13.76 -1.64
CA TYR A 157 -8.32 13.91 -1.20
C TYR A 157 -8.33 14.15 0.32
N PRO A 158 -8.80 15.32 0.79
CA PRO A 158 -8.84 15.61 2.23
C PRO A 158 -9.82 14.68 2.94
N ILE A 159 -9.39 14.08 4.06
CA ILE A 159 -10.28 13.25 4.89
C ILE A 159 -11.43 14.08 5.48
N ALA A 160 -11.17 15.33 5.82
CA ALA A 160 -12.17 16.29 6.29
C ALA A 160 -13.23 16.67 5.23
N GLY A 161 -13.03 16.24 3.97
CA GLY A 161 -13.83 16.67 2.83
C GLY A 161 -13.35 17.99 2.23
N GLY A 162 -13.94 18.37 1.10
CA GLY A 162 -13.56 19.55 0.31
C GLY A 162 -12.90 19.18 -1.01
N GLU A 163 -12.41 20.20 -1.71
CA GLU A 163 -11.80 20.04 -3.03
C GLU A 163 -10.46 19.28 -2.96
N PRO A 164 -10.23 18.30 -3.86
CA PRO A 164 -8.97 17.58 -3.90
C PRO A 164 -7.83 18.48 -4.40
N GLU A 165 -6.67 18.35 -3.76
CA GLU A 165 -5.45 19.03 -4.17
C GLU A 165 -4.78 18.24 -5.30
N ILE A 166 -4.41 18.91 -6.39
CA ILE A 166 -3.54 18.31 -7.40
C ILE A 166 -2.13 18.23 -6.82
N LEU A 167 -1.54 17.03 -6.83
CA LEU A 167 -0.13 16.86 -6.50
C LEU A 167 0.71 17.38 -7.67
N LYS A 168 1.11 18.65 -7.60
CA LYS A 168 1.88 19.29 -8.67
C LYS A 168 3.23 18.59 -8.84
N GLY A 169 3.73 18.54 -10.07
CA GLY A 169 5.01 17.88 -10.39
C GLY A 169 4.95 16.35 -10.42
N ALA A 170 3.84 15.72 -10.02
CA ALA A 170 3.60 14.30 -10.21
C ALA A 170 2.79 14.01 -11.48
N THR A 171 3.09 12.91 -12.16
CA THR A 171 2.29 12.31 -13.23
C THR A 171 1.47 11.14 -12.69
N GLU A 172 0.53 10.61 -13.47
CA GLU A 172 -0.19 9.40 -13.05
C GLU A 172 0.67 8.12 -13.02
N GLU A 173 1.86 8.15 -13.63
CA GLU A 173 2.81 7.05 -13.61
C GLU A 173 3.67 7.03 -12.34
N ASP A 174 3.75 8.18 -11.65
CA ASP A 174 4.45 8.27 -10.37
C ASP A 174 3.77 7.38 -9.32
N ARG A 175 4.61 6.79 -8.48
CA ARG A 175 4.20 6.12 -7.25
C ARG A 175 4.69 6.94 -6.06
N ILE A 176 3.85 7.02 -5.04
CA ILE A 176 4.23 7.63 -3.77
C ILE A 176 4.92 6.55 -2.93
N ALA A 177 6.08 6.84 -2.38
CA ALA A 177 6.83 5.98 -1.45
C ALA A 177 6.63 6.37 0.03
N GLY A 178 6.29 7.63 0.29
CA GLY A 178 6.08 8.15 1.65
C GLY A 178 5.90 9.66 1.62
N TRP A 179 5.98 10.30 2.78
CA TRP A 179 5.95 11.76 2.94
C TRP A 179 6.99 12.18 3.97
N SER A 180 7.43 13.43 3.95
CA SER A 180 8.37 13.95 4.95
C SER A 180 7.65 14.43 6.21
N THR A 181 8.35 14.41 7.35
CA THR A 181 7.88 14.99 8.64
C THR A 181 7.45 16.46 8.55
N ASP A 182 7.91 17.21 7.54
CA ASP A 182 7.48 18.59 7.28
C ASP A 182 6.04 18.71 6.75
N GLU A 183 5.41 17.58 6.38
CA GLU A 183 4.12 17.48 5.72
C GLU A 183 3.95 18.34 4.44
N GLN A 184 5.04 18.81 3.85
CA GLN A 184 5.06 19.54 2.59
C GLN A 184 5.55 18.67 1.44
N SER A 185 6.42 17.71 1.73
CA SER A 185 7.05 16.90 0.71
C SER A 185 6.54 15.47 0.68
N LEU A 186 6.37 14.93 -0.53
CA LEU A 186 6.10 13.52 -0.78
C LEU A 186 7.33 12.88 -1.45
N PHE A 187 7.59 11.61 -1.16
CA PHE A 187 8.62 10.85 -1.87
C PHE A 187 7.97 10.14 -3.04
N VAL A 188 8.44 10.39 -4.26
CA VAL A 188 7.85 9.84 -5.49
C VAL A 188 8.90 9.14 -6.34
N TYR A 189 8.48 8.13 -7.09
CA TYR A 189 9.34 7.35 -7.98
C TYR A 189 8.55 6.78 -9.15
N PHE A 190 9.22 6.47 -10.25
CA PHE A 190 8.63 5.71 -11.35
C PHE A 190 8.83 4.22 -11.10
N ARG A 191 7.72 3.48 -11.11
CA ARG A 191 7.69 2.06 -10.75
C ARG A 191 8.65 1.19 -11.58
N ASN A 192 8.71 1.49 -12.87
CA ASN A 192 9.38 0.66 -13.87
C ASN A 192 10.88 1.00 -14.03
N ASP A 193 11.36 2.04 -13.34
CA ASP A 193 12.78 2.38 -13.36
C ASP A 193 13.60 1.36 -12.56
N MET A 194 14.70 0.90 -13.14
CA MET A 194 15.68 0.03 -12.49
C MET A 194 17.08 0.45 -12.95
N PRO A 195 17.89 1.07 -12.08
CA PRO A 195 17.60 1.46 -10.70
C PRO A 195 16.47 2.51 -10.59
N ALA A 196 15.69 2.45 -9.52
CA ALA A 196 14.62 3.43 -9.27
C ALA A 196 15.18 4.72 -8.69
N LYS A 197 14.85 5.84 -9.35
CA LYS A 197 15.17 7.18 -8.86
C LYS A 197 14.03 7.67 -7.98
N VAL A 198 14.32 7.95 -6.72
CA VAL A 198 13.37 8.51 -5.76
C VAL A 198 13.62 10.00 -5.63
N TYR A 199 12.55 10.77 -5.77
CA TYR A 199 12.55 12.22 -5.68
C TYR A 199 11.78 12.67 -4.45
N ARG A 200 12.27 13.72 -3.78
CA ARG A 200 11.48 14.53 -2.85
C ARG A 200 10.71 15.55 -3.69
N LEU A 201 9.38 15.52 -3.60
CA LEU A 201 8.48 16.39 -4.35
C LEU A 201 7.76 17.33 -3.39
N ASP A 202 7.98 18.64 -3.52
CA ASP A 202 7.17 19.64 -2.83
C ASP A 202 5.77 19.69 -3.45
N ARG A 203 4.75 19.40 -2.64
CA ARG A 203 3.38 19.22 -3.16
C ARG A 203 2.74 20.51 -3.70
N LYS A 204 3.18 21.68 -3.22
CA LYS A 204 2.57 22.99 -3.51
C LYS A 204 3.18 23.68 -4.71
N THR A 205 4.49 23.55 -4.88
CA THR A 205 5.28 24.15 -5.97
C THR A 205 5.44 23.17 -7.13
N GLY A 206 5.48 21.87 -6.85
CA GLY A 206 5.78 20.82 -7.83
C GLY A 206 7.28 20.60 -8.06
N GLN A 207 8.15 21.23 -7.26
CA GLN A 207 9.59 21.07 -7.39
C GLN A 207 10.02 19.67 -6.98
N ARG A 208 10.78 19.00 -7.87
CA ARG A 208 11.36 17.67 -7.63
C ARG A 208 12.85 17.81 -7.34
N GLU A 209 13.29 17.25 -6.23
CA GLU A 209 14.69 17.17 -5.82
C GLU A 209 15.11 15.69 -5.82
N PRO A 210 16.21 15.31 -6.49
CA PRO A 210 16.75 13.95 -6.37
C PRO A 210 17.05 13.64 -4.90
N MET A 211 16.60 12.49 -4.42
CA MET A 211 16.77 12.09 -3.03
C MET A 211 17.68 10.87 -2.89
N MET A 212 17.39 9.80 -3.64
CA MET A 212 18.16 8.56 -3.59
C MET A 212 17.90 7.70 -4.82
N GLU A 213 18.76 6.71 -5.02
CA GLU A 213 18.62 5.69 -6.06
C GLU A 213 18.59 4.31 -5.41
N LEU A 214 17.68 3.44 -5.85
CA LEU A 214 17.45 2.12 -5.29
C LEU A 214 17.56 1.04 -6.37
N ALA A 215 18.32 -0.01 -6.09
CA ALA A 215 18.32 -1.26 -6.84
C ALA A 215 18.56 -2.43 -5.90
N PRO A 216 17.97 -3.61 -6.17
CA PRO A 216 18.39 -4.83 -5.51
C PRO A 216 19.83 -5.18 -5.92
N ALA A 217 20.56 -5.84 -5.02
CA ALA A 217 21.95 -6.24 -5.28
C ALA A 217 22.04 -7.22 -6.45
N ASP A 218 21.09 -8.16 -6.53
CA ASP A 218 20.89 -8.99 -7.71
C ASP A 218 19.69 -8.47 -8.51
N ARG A 219 19.90 -8.26 -9.80
CA ARG A 219 18.92 -7.73 -10.76
C ARG A 219 18.44 -8.79 -11.75
N ALA A 220 19.00 -10.00 -11.70
CA ALA A 220 18.58 -11.09 -12.56
C ALA A 220 17.09 -11.42 -12.35
N GLY A 221 16.40 -11.68 -13.45
CA GLY A 221 14.98 -12.04 -13.43
C GLY A 221 14.02 -10.93 -12.97
N VAL A 222 14.48 -9.71 -12.66
CA VAL A 222 13.56 -8.65 -12.19
C VAL A 222 12.59 -8.25 -13.28
N THR A 223 11.30 -8.46 -13.04
CA THR A 223 10.21 -8.09 -13.95
C THR A 223 9.41 -6.93 -13.36
N PHE A 224 9.12 -5.90 -14.17
CA PHE A 224 8.30 -4.74 -13.80
C PHE A 224 8.86 -3.80 -12.71
N GLY A 225 10.18 -3.73 -12.55
CA GLY A 225 10.84 -2.82 -11.62
C GLY A 225 10.47 -3.10 -10.16
N PHE A 226 10.03 -2.07 -9.43
CA PHE A 226 9.62 -2.20 -8.03
C PHE A 226 8.12 -2.45 -7.89
N SER A 227 7.71 -3.49 -7.18
CA SER A 227 6.30 -3.71 -6.81
C SER A 227 5.81 -2.69 -5.78
N GLY A 228 6.72 -2.20 -4.92
CA GLY A 228 6.45 -1.11 -3.98
C GLY A 228 7.74 -0.63 -3.34
N ILE A 229 7.81 0.67 -3.02
CA ILE A 229 8.85 1.27 -2.17
C ILE A 229 8.13 2.00 -1.04
N MET A 230 8.59 1.86 0.19
CA MET A 230 8.07 2.58 1.36
C MET A 230 9.22 3.22 2.12
N ILE A 231 9.06 4.48 2.52
CA ILE A 231 10.09 5.25 3.22
C ILE A 231 9.42 5.92 4.42
N THR A 232 10.02 5.80 5.60
CA THR A 232 9.54 6.44 6.85
C THR A 232 9.61 7.96 6.74
N SER A 233 8.80 8.67 7.52
CA SER A 233 8.66 10.11 7.33
C SER A 233 9.93 10.93 7.65
N ASP A 234 10.72 10.41 8.58
CA ASP A 234 12.04 10.91 8.95
C ASP A 234 13.16 10.46 7.99
N ARG A 235 12.85 9.55 7.06
CA ARG A 235 13.77 8.90 6.10
C ARG A 235 14.84 8.01 6.76
N SER A 236 14.64 7.60 8.00
CA SER A 236 15.58 6.70 8.69
C SER A 236 15.53 5.26 8.15
N SER A 237 14.39 4.85 7.60
CA SER A 237 14.18 3.49 7.11
C SER A 237 13.42 3.46 5.79
N TYR A 238 13.68 2.42 5.00
CA TYR A 238 12.89 2.10 3.82
C TYR A 238 12.74 0.60 3.63
N ALA A 239 11.68 0.20 2.95
CA ALA A 239 11.43 -1.17 2.52
C ALA A 239 11.00 -1.16 1.06
N TYR A 240 11.28 -2.24 0.35
CA TYR A 240 10.79 -2.41 -1.02
C TYR A 240 10.47 -3.87 -1.31
N SER A 241 9.65 -4.10 -2.35
CA SER A 241 9.50 -5.40 -2.96
C SER A 241 9.67 -5.31 -4.47
N ILE A 242 10.22 -6.39 -5.05
CA ILE A 242 10.42 -6.58 -6.49
C ILE A 242 9.76 -7.89 -6.89
N ARG A 243 9.48 -8.07 -8.18
CA ARG A 243 9.11 -9.38 -8.74
C ARG A 243 10.33 -9.92 -9.46
N GLN A 244 10.75 -11.15 -9.13
CA GLN A 244 11.81 -11.85 -9.84
C GLN A 244 11.24 -13.14 -10.44
N GLU A 245 11.50 -13.36 -11.72
CA GLU A 245 11.17 -14.59 -12.44
C GLU A 245 12.47 -15.17 -12.98
N LEU A 246 12.82 -16.34 -12.45
CA LEU A 246 13.98 -17.12 -12.87
C LEU A 246 13.47 -18.38 -13.56
N SER A 247 14.12 -18.77 -14.65
CA SER A 247 13.81 -20.00 -15.38
C SER A 247 15.08 -20.79 -15.60
N GLU A 248 15.01 -22.08 -15.32
CA GLU A 248 16.09 -23.03 -15.63
C GLU A 248 15.64 -23.92 -16.79
N LEU A 249 16.53 -24.09 -17.79
CA LEU A 249 16.32 -25.03 -18.88
C LEU A 249 17.17 -26.27 -18.61
N HIS A 250 16.51 -27.41 -18.44
CA HIS A 250 17.17 -28.71 -18.34
C HIS A 250 17.12 -29.40 -19.70
N TRP A 251 18.29 -29.88 -20.16
CA TRP A 251 18.41 -30.75 -21.32
C TRP A 251 18.92 -32.12 -20.86
N ALA A 252 18.33 -33.20 -21.38
CA ALA A 252 18.77 -34.56 -21.14
C ALA A 252 18.91 -35.29 -22.48
N ASP A 253 20.10 -35.84 -22.73
CA ASP A 253 20.35 -36.77 -23.84
C ASP A 253 20.51 -38.19 -23.31
N GLY A 254 19.83 -39.15 -23.95
CA GLY A 254 19.94 -40.59 -23.65
C GLY A 254 18.92 -41.11 -22.64
N LEU A 255 17.69 -41.36 -23.12
CA LEU A 255 16.83 -42.37 -22.50
C LEU A 255 17.42 -43.75 -22.87
N LYS A 256 17.82 -44.54 -21.88
CA LYS A 256 18.12 -45.97 -22.06
C LYS A 256 16.86 -46.80 -21.81
#